data_AF-A0AAW9ILU4-F1
#
_entry.id   AF-A0AAW9ILU4-F1
#
_cell.length_a   1.000
_cell.length_b   1.000
_cell.length_c   1.000
_cell.angle_alpha   90.00
_cell.angle_beta   90.00
_cell.angle_gamma   90.00
#
_symmetry.space_group_name_H-M   'P 1'
#
loop_
_entity.id
_entity.type
_entity.pdbx_description
1 polymer ?
#
loop_
_entity_poly.entity_id
_entity_poly.type
_entity_poly.pdbx_seq_one_letter_code
_entity_poly.pdbx_strand_id
1 'polypeptide(L)'
;TEDIMKNLKEDVLVCAHTHIPSYKKFDQKTFINVGSVGKPKIGRPNATYCLINIDENKNIDVKFRELEYEFKRIVKDAQMLKFPAQLVSSYESGNE
;
A
#
# COMPACT_ATOMS: atom_id res chain seq x y z
N THR A 1 -3.40 -16.07 -4.05
CA THR A 1 -4.56 -15.20 -3.77
C THR A 1 -5.87 -15.88 -4.10
N GLU A 2 -6.03 -16.50 -5.27
CA GLU A 2 -7.27 -17.17 -5.68
C GLU A 2 -7.75 -18.23 -4.67
N ASP A 3 -6.87 -19.14 -4.24
CA ASP A 3 -7.25 -20.17 -3.25
C ASP A 3 -7.68 -19.59 -1.90
N ILE A 4 -7.01 -18.52 -1.44
CA ILE A 4 -7.36 -17.83 -0.21
C ILE A 4 -8.75 -17.22 -0.35
N MET A 5 -9.00 -16.49 -1.44
CA MET A 5 -10.29 -15.83 -1.69
C MET A 5 -11.43 -16.84 -1.86
N LYS A 6 -11.16 -18.01 -2.45
CA LYS A 6 -12.14 -19.09 -2.57
C LYS A 6 -12.59 -19.62 -1.20
N ASN A 7 -11.65 -19.81 -0.27
CA ASN A 7 -11.91 -20.37 1.06
C ASN A 7 -12.27 -19.33 2.14
N LEU A 8 -12.04 -18.05 1.87
CA LEU A 8 -12.39 -16.94 2.76
C LEU A 8 -13.90 -16.93 3.02
N LYS A 9 -14.36 -16.67 4.25
CA LYS A 9 -15.81 -16.58 4.52
C LYS A 9 -16.36 -15.18 4.30
N GLU A 10 -15.49 -14.19 4.48
CA GLU A 10 -15.75 -12.77 4.41
C GLU A 10 -15.83 -12.27 2.97
N ASP A 11 -16.53 -11.15 2.78
CA ASP A 11 -16.70 -10.50 1.48
C ASP A 11 -15.48 -9.68 1.06
N VAL A 12 -14.68 -9.22 2.02
CA VAL A 12 -13.53 -8.33 1.78
C VAL A 12 -12.31 -8.78 2.56
N LEU A 13 -11.19 -8.96 1.86
CA LEU A 13 -9.88 -9.17 2.44
C LEU A 13 -9.02 -7.91 2.27
N VAL A 14 -8.67 -7.27 3.37
CA VAL A 14 -7.76 -6.12 3.41
C VAL A 14 -6.38 -6.59 3.89
N CYS A 15 -5.36 -6.33 3.08
CA CYS A 15 -3.98 -6.73 3.28
C CYS A 15 -3.03 -5.53 3.25
N ALA A 16 -1.81 -5.79 3.70
CA ALA A 16 -0.67 -4.87 3.64
C ALA A 16 0.60 -5.65 3.28
N HIS A 17 1.71 -5.42 4.00
CA HIS A 17 2.97 -6.15 3.94
C HIS A 17 3.81 -5.96 2.66
N THR A 18 3.25 -6.16 1.46
CA THR A 18 4.00 -6.00 0.20
C THR A 18 4.30 -4.54 -0.14
N HIS A 19 3.57 -3.60 0.46
CA HIS A 19 3.64 -2.16 0.20
C HIS A 19 3.19 -1.73 -1.20
N ILE A 20 2.64 -2.65 -1.99
CA ILE A 20 2.16 -2.41 -3.35
C ILE A 20 0.64 -2.32 -3.30
N PRO A 21 0.02 -1.16 -3.61
CA PRO A 21 -1.42 -1.03 -3.65
C PRO A 21 -2.00 -1.96 -4.72
N SER A 22 -3.06 -2.70 -4.37
CA SER A 22 -3.66 -3.66 -5.28
C SER A 22 -5.15 -3.82 -5.00
N TYR A 23 -5.94 -3.94 -6.05
CA TYR A 23 -7.37 -4.18 -5.98
C TYR A 23 -7.73 -5.26 -6.98
N LYS A 24 -8.42 -6.31 -6.53
CA LYS A 24 -8.92 -7.38 -7.41
C LYS A 24 -10.25 -7.90 -6.90
N LYS A 25 -11.21 -8.10 -7.82
CA LYS A 25 -12.46 -8.80 -7.54
C LYS A 25 -12.32 -10.30 -7.82
N PHE A 26 -12.96 -11.11 -6.98
CA PHE A 26 -13.07 -12.56 -7.08
C PHE A 26 -14.54 -12.93 -6.88
N ASP A 27 -15.29 -13.04 -7.97
CA ASP A 27 -16.75 -13.13 -7.95
C ASP A 27 -17.38 -11.99 -7.12
N GLN A 28 -18.03 -12.33 -6.01
CA GLN A 28 -18.64 -11.37 -5.07
C GLN A 28 -17.67 -10.83 -4.01
N LYS A 29 -16.43 -11.35 -3.96
CA LYS A 29 -15.44 -10.97 -2.95
C LYS A 29 -14.43 -9.96 -3.49
N THR A 30 -13.90 -9.16 -2.58
CA THR A 30 -12.93 -8.10 -2.91
C THR A 30 -11.62 -8.31 -2.15
N PHE A 31 -10.51 -8.29 -2.87
CA PHE A 31 -9.16 -8.24 -2.30
C PHE A 31 -8.62 -6.81 -2.44
N ILE A 32 -8.05 -6.28 -1.36
CA ILE A 32 -7.44 -4.95 -1.30
C ILE A 32 -6.09 -5.07 -0.60
N ASN A 33 -5.01 -4.64 -1.24
CA ASN A 33 -3.78 -4.28 -0.55
C ASN A 33 -3.70 -2.76 -0.48
N VAL A 34 -3.63 -2.21 0.74
CA VAL A 34 -3.74 -0.77 0.96
C VAL A 34 -2.49 0.02 0.57
N GLY A 35 -1.38 -0.66 0.25
CA GLY A 35 -0.10 -0.04 -0.03
C GLY A 35 0.72 0.18 1.25
N SER A 36 1.49 1.27 1.29
CA SER A 36 2.30 1.62 2.46
C SER A 36 2.44 3.12 2.59
N VAL A 37 2.22 3.61 3.81
CA VAL A 37 2.44 5.01 4.17
C VAL A 37 3.94 5.30 4.32
N GLY A 38 4.70 4.37 4.92
CA GLY A 38 6.09 4.63 5.35
C GLY A 38 7.17 4.19 4.35
N LYS A 39 6.92 3.16 3.54
CA LYS A 39 7.87 2.70 2.50
C LYS A 39 7.09 2.22 1.28
N PRO A 40 6.47 3.12 0.51
CA PRO A 40 5.67 2.75 -0.67
C PRO A 40 6.55 2.07 -1.73
N LYS A 41 6.00 1.06 -2.42
CA LYS A 41 6.66 0.35 -3.54
C LYS A 41 5.96 0.64 -4.88
N ILE A 42 5.80 1.92 -5.20
CA ILE A 42 5.07 2.40 -6.39
C ILE A 42 5.94 3.16 -7.40
N GLY A 43 7.27 3.10 -7.26
CA GLY A 43 8.22 3.79 -8.14
C GLY A 43 8.34 5.30 -7.91
N ARG A 44 7.79 5.78 -6.78
CA ARG A 44 7.89 7.17 -6.30
C ARG A 44 7.65 7.19 -4.79
N PRO A 45 8.12 8.22 -4.06
CA PRO A 45 8.17 8.17 -2.61
C PRO A 45 6.83 8.44 -1.92
N ASN A 46 5.75 8.69 -2.67
CA ASN A 46 4.49 9.17 -2.11
C ASN A 46 3.84 8.15 -1.16
N ALA A 47 3.48 8.62 0.04
CA ALA A 47 2.77 7.81 1.02
C ALA A 47 1.45 7.32 0.42
N THR A 48 1.22 6.00 0.49
CA THR A 48 0.07 5.37 -0.18
C THR A 48 -0.89 4.78 0.85
N TYR A 49 -2.17 5.11 0.69
CA TYR A 49 -3.29 4.51 1.43
C TYR A 49 -4.50 4.36 0.52
N CYS A 50 -5.59 3.77 1.01
CA CYS A 50 -6.85 3.75 0.27
C CYS A 50 -8.03 4.23 1.11
N LEU A 51 -8.99 4.85 0.44
CA LEU A 51 -10.33 5.07 0.97
C LEU A 51 -11.23 3.95 0.46
N ILE A 52 -11.88 3.26 1.40
CA ILE A 52 -12.86 2.19 1.09
C ILE A 52 -14.23 2.75 1.47
N ASN A 53 -15.07 2.95 0.46
CA ASN A 53 -16.46 3.36 0.66
C ASN A 53 -17.36 2.15 0.47
N ILE A 54 -18.23 1.90 1.46
CA ILE A 54 -19.23 0.84 1.43
C ILE A 54 -20.59 1.53 1.53
N ASP A 55 -21.40 1.41 0.49
CA ASP A 55 -22.73 2.02 0.47
C ASP A 55 -23.79 1.13 1.16
N GLU A 56 -25.03 1.63 1.27
CA GLU A 56 -26.15 0.90 1.87
C GLU A 56 -26.49 -0.41 1.13
N ASN A 57 -26.16 -0.48 -0.16
CA ASN A 57 -26.34 -1.67 -1.00
C ASN A 57 -25.13 -2.63 -0.93
N LYS A 58 -24.17 -2.37 -0.04
CA LYS A 58 -22.92 -3.11 0.14
C LYS A 58 -21.99 -3.09 -1.08
N ASN A 59 -22.14 -2.12 -1.97
CA ASN A 59 -21.17 -1.91 -3.04
C ASN A 59 -19.89 -1.35 -2.46
N ILE A 60 -18.75 -1.87 -2.92
CA ILE A 60 -17.43 -1.49 -2.45
C ILE A 60 -16.74 -0.66 -3.54
N ASP A 61 -16.46 0.60 -3.23
CA ASP A 61 -15.63 1.51 -4.02
C ASP A 61 -14.29 1.73 -3.31
N VAL A 62 -13.18 1.51 -4.02
CA VAL A 62 -11.83 1.63 -3.46
C VAL A 62 -11.05 2.66 -4.26
N LYS A 63 -10.57 3.68 -3.57
CA LYS A 63 -9.76 4.75 -4.15
C LYS A 63 -8.40 4.81 -3.47
N PHE A 64 -7.36 4.49 -4.22
CA PHE A 64 -5.98 4.70 -3.77
C PHE A 64 -5.68 6.20 -3.75
N ARG A 65 -4.96 6.61 -2.72
CA ARG A 65 -4.50 7.97 -2.50
C ARG A 65 -3.01 7.95 -2.26
N GLU A 66 -2.36 8.89 -2.91
CA GLU A 66 -0.94 9.15 -2.79
C GLU A 66 -0.77 10.56 -2.27
N LEU A 67 0.09 10.71 -1.28
CA LEU A 67 0.38 12.00 -0.67
C LEU A 67 1.88 12.27 -0.75
N GLU A 68 2.24 13.42 -1.30
CA GLU A 68 3.60 13.94 -1.22
C GLU A 68 3.93 14.30 0.23
N TYR A 69 5.15 14.00 0.65
CA TYR A 69 5.67 14.41 1.95
C TYR A 69 7.17 14.68 1.85
N GLU A 70 7.73 15.33 2.87
CA GLU A 70 9.14 15.71 2.96
C GLU A 70 10.07 14.51 3.24
N PHE A 71 10.10 13.52 2.33
CA PHE A 71 10.91 12.30 2.47
C PHE A 71 12.42 12.58 2.60
N LYS A 72 12.90 13.71 2.06
CA LYS A 72 14.29 14.15 2.16
C LYS A 72 14.76 14.31 3.61
N ARG A 73 13.86 14.64 4.54
CA ARG A 73 14.19 14.70 5.99
C ARG A 73 14.55 13.31 6.52
N ILE A 74 13.74 12.30 6.19
CA ILE A 74 13.99 10.90 6.58
C ILE A 74 15.30 10.40 5.97
N VAL A 75 15.53 10.68 4.68
CA VAL A 75 16.79 10.33 3.99
C VAL A 75 18.00 10.92 4.71
N LYS A 76 17.95 12.23 5.03
CA LYS A 76 19.03 12.92 5.74
C LYS A 76 19.30 12.29 7.10
N ASP A 77 18.25 12.06 7.90
CA ASP A 77 18.39 11.48 9.24
C ASP A 77 18.95 10.05 9.16
N ALA A 78 18.46 9.23 8.23
CA ALA A 78 18.95 7.87 8.02
C ALA A 78 20.42 7.83 7.58
N GLN A 79 20.86 8.77 6.73
CA GLN A 79 22.27 8.92 6.36
C GLN A 79 23.14 9.32 7.55
N MET A 80 22.69 10.29 8.36
CA MET A 80 23.40 10.71 9.58
C MET A 80 23.54 9.58 10.58
N LEU A 81 22.52 8.73 10.71
CA LEU A 81 22.52 7.53 11.54
C LEU A 81 23.24 6.33 10.90
N LYS A 82 23.83 6.50 9.71
CA LYS A 82 24.60 5.48 8.97
C LYS A 82 23.79 4.22 8.65
N PHE A 83 22.51 4.38 8.29
CA PHE A 83 21.69 3.27 7.82
C PHE A 83 22.22 2.74 6.46
N PRO A 84 21.91 1.48 6.10
CA PRO A 84 22.35 0.91 4.82
C PRO A 84 21.93 1.78 3.62
N ALA A 85 22.86 2.06 2.71
CA ALA A 85 22.61 2.96 1.57
C ALA A 85 21.42 2.52 0.70
N GLN A 86 21.25 1.22 0.49
CA GLN A 86 20.11 0.68 -0.26
C GLN A 86 18.76 1.02 0.40
N LEU A 87 18.67 0.91 1.73
CA LEU A 87 17.48 1.30 2.48
C LEU A 87 17.21 2.80 2.33
N VAL A 88 18.25 3.63 2.44
CA VAL A 88 18.12 5.08 2.26
C VAL A 88 17.61 5.42 0.85
N SER A 89 18.19 4.83 -0.20
CA SER A 89 17.77 5.07 -1.60
C SER A 89 16.34 4.58 -1.90
N SER A 90 15.85 3.60 -1.14
CA SER A 90 14.48 3.10 -1.30
C SER A 90 13.43 4.15 -0.92
N TYR A 91 13.74 5.06 0.01
CA TYR A 91 12.84 6.16 0.38
C TYR A 91 12.71 7.21 -0.72
N GLU A 92 13.70 7.35 -1.61
CA GLU A 92 13.65 8.30 -2.72
C GLU A 92 13.03 7.67 -3.97
N SER A 93 13.45 6.45 -4.28
CA SER A 93 13.01 5.75 -5.50
C SER A 93 11.59 5.18 -5.38
N GLY A 94 11.11 4.93 -4.16
CA GLY A 94 9.84 4.22 -3.94
C GLY A 94 9.85 2.79 -4.49
N ASN A 95 11.04 2.19 -4.55
CA ASN A 95 11.28 0.79 -4.95
C ASN A 95 11.87 -0.01 -3.77
N GLU A 96 12.13 -1.29 -3.99
CA GLU A 96 12.71 -2.19 -2.98
C GLU A 96 14.07 -1.75 -2.42
#